data_AF-A0A4U3LVA6-F1
#
_entry.id   AF-A0A4U3LVA6-F1
#
_cell.length_a   1.000
_cell.length_b   1.000
_cell.length_c   1.000
_cell.angle_alpha   90.00
_cell.angle_beta   90.00
_cell.angle_gamma   90.00
#
_symmetry.space_group_name_H-M   'P 1'
#
loop_
_entity.id
_entity.type
_entity.pdbx_description
1 polymer ?
#
loop_
_entity_poly.entity_id
_entity_poly.type
_entity_poly.pdbx_seq_one_letter_code
_entity_poly.pdbx_strand_id
1 'polypeptide(L)'
;MIAGLYNGQGELVVIGRTVPLKPDQSAQLAAVLQPAADDHPWPDEITSYRWGGPDSKKPLTKVQPTVVAEVAADASTQAGQARHGMRYLRHRPDLRPDDLPTLPQDGEDS
;
A
#
# COMPACT_ATOMS: atom_id res chain seq x y z
N MET A 1 2.54 -5.97 -3.71
CA MET A 1 3.02 -4.78 -2.98
C MET A 1 1.93 -4.33 -2.03
N ILE A 2 2.28 -3.78 -0.87
CA ILE A 2 1.34 -3.07 0.02
C ILE A 2 1.50 -1.58 -0.26
N ALA A 3 0.40 -0.85 -0.38
CA ALA A 3 0.42 0.60 -0.56
C ALA A 3 -0.07 1.29 0.71
N GLY A 4 0.54 2.44 0.99
CA GLY A 4 0.17 3.30 2.11
C GLY A 4 -0.03 4.74 1.65
N LEU A 5 -0.79 5.49 2.42
CA LEU A 5 -0.96 6.92 2.24
C LEU A 5 -0.97 7.59 3.62
N TYR A 6 -0.40 8.79 3.70
CA TYR A 6 -0.38 9.56 4.93
C TYR A 6 -1.78 10.08 5.27
N ASN A 7 -2.16 10.00 6.54
CA ASN A 7 -3.36 10.67 7.04
C ASN A 7 -3.05 12.13 7.46
N GLY A 8 -4.07 12.88 7.87
CA GLY A 8 -3.92 14.26 8.32
C GLY A 8 -3.06 14.44 9.59
N GLN A 9 -2.70 13.36 10.28
CA GLN A 9 -1.82 13.35 11.46
C GLN A 9 -0.36 13.02 11.09
N GLY A 10 -0.06 12.79 9.81
CA GLY A 10 1.28 12.40 9.35
C GLY A 10 1.59 10.91 9.57
N GLU A 11 0.59 10.09 9.85
CA GLU A 11 0.76 8.65 10.03
C GLU A 11 0.58 7.93 8.69
N LEU A 12 1.50 7.01 8.38
CA LEU A 12 1.40 6.19 7.18
C LEU A 12 0.38 5.06 7.39
N VAL A 13 -0.77 5.15 6.72
CA VAL A 13 -1.85 4.16 6.85
C VAL A 13 -1.85 3.23 5.64
N VAL A 14 -1.99 1.92 5.88
CA VAL A 14 -2.14 0.92 4.80
C VAL A 14 -3.49 1.12 4.09
N ILE A 15 -3.47 1.49 2.81
CA ILE A 15 -4.69 1.68 1.99
C ILE A 15 -5.09 0.42 1.23
N GLY A 16 -4.17 -0.54 1.10
CA GLY A 16 -4.49 -1.84 0.54
C GLY A 16 -3.30 -2.57 -0.06
N ARG A 17 -3.62 -3.65 -0.77
CA ARG A 17 -2.65 -4.50 -1.45
C ARG A 17 -2.84 -4.44 -2.95
N THR A 18 -1.73 -4.35 -3.68
CA THR A 18 -1.76 -4.53 -5.12
C THR A 18 -1.90 -6.02 -5.48
N VAL A 19 -2.52 -6.31 -6.62
CA VAL A 19 -2.36 -7.59 -7.33
C VAL A 19 -0.87 -7.89 -7.55
N PRO A 20 -0.48 -9.16 -7.79
CA PRO A 20 0.90 -9.48 -8.14
C PRO A 20 1.43 -8.59 -9.26
N LEU A 21 2.58 -7.95 -9.02
CA LEU A 21 3.24 -7.13 -10.04
C LEU A 21 3.81 -8.04 -11.12
N LYS A 22 3.89 -7.53 -12.35
CA LYS A 22 4.68 -8.20 -13.40
C LYS A 22 6.17 -8.18 -13.01
N PRO A 23 6.98 -9.16 -13.46
CA PRO A 23 8.41 -9.20 -13.15
C PRO A 23 9.14 -7.88 -13.45
N ASP A 24 8.88 -7.28 -14.61
CA ASP A 24 9.50 -6.00 -15.01
C ASP A 24 9.12 -4.84 -14.09
N GLN A 25 7.84 -4.76 -13.70
CA GLN A 25 7.36 -3.74 -12.76
C GLN A 25 7.99 -3.93 -11.38
N SER A 26 8.13 -5.18 -10.95
CA SER A 26 8.80 -5.51 -9.69
C SER A 26 10.28 -5.11 -9.71
N ALA A 27 10.97 -5.35 -10.83
CA ALA A 27 12.39 -4.98 -10.97
C ALA A 27 12.58 -3.46 -10.99
N GLN A 28 11.73 -2.73 -11.73
CA GLN A 28 11.75 -1.27 -11.76
C GLN A 28 11.52 -0.66 -10.37
N LEU A 29 10.55 -1.20 -9.63
CA LEU A 29 10.27 -0.71 -8.29
C LEU A 29 11.39 -1.09 -7.31
N ALA A 30 11.90 -2.32 -7.35
CA ALA A 30 13.00 -2.76 -6.51
C ALA A 30 14.28 -1.93 -6.69
N ALA A 31 14.52 -1.40 -7.89
CA ALA A 31 15.68 -0.55 -8.17
C ALA A 31 15.62 0.83 -7.48
N VAL A 32 14.43 1.29 -7.08
CA VAL A 32 14.24 2.61 -6.42
C VAL A 32 13.86 2.48 -4.94
N LEU A 33 13.51 1.29 -4.48
CA LEU A 33 13.16 1.04 -3.08
C LEU A 33 14.42 0.99 -2.21
N GLN A 34 14.36 1.69 -1.09
CA GLN A 34 15.39 1.64 -0.06
C GLN A 34 14.89 0.85 1.14
N PRO A 35 15.75 0.04 1.81
CA PRO A 35 15.40 -0.62 3.06
C PRO A 35 14.88 0.39 4.09
N ALA A 36 13.85 0.00 4.82
CA ALA A 36 13.33 0.82 5.92
C ALA A 36 14.39 1.07 7.00
N ALA A 37 14.32 2.24 7.62
CA ALA A 37 14.99 2.50 8.89
C ALA A 37 14.21 1.85 10.05
N ASP A 38 14.85 1.77 11.23
CA ASP A 38 14.32 1.10 12.41
C ASP A 38 13.01 1.74 12.94
N ASP A 39 12.72 2.98 12.54
CA ASP A 39 11.56 3.79 12.93
C ASP A 39 10.34 3.60 12.01
N HIS A 40 10.33 2.58 11.17
CA HIS A 40 9.23 2.37 10.23
C HIS A 40 7.88 2.16 10.95
N PRO A 41 6.82 2.91 10.58
CA PRO A 41 5.57 2.95 11.34
C PRO A 41 4.75 1.64 11.26
N TRP A 42 4.99 0.81 10.25
CA TRP A 42 4.30 -0.48 10.08
C TRP A 42 4.94 -1.64 10.85
N PRO A 43 4.12 -2.61 11.32
CA PRO A 43 4.63 -3.81 11.97
C PRO A 43 5.43 -4.70 11.00
N ASP A 44 6.25 -5.58 11.54
CA ASP A 44 7.04 -6.56 10.77
C ASP A 44 6.17 -7.65 10.11
N GLU A 45 4.94 -7.82 10.58
CA GLU A 45 3.98 -8.80 10.07
C GLU A 45 2.62 -8.16 9.83
N ILE A 46 1.96 -8.54 8.74
CA ILE A 46 0.58 -8.14 8.45
C ILE A 46 -0.36 -9.34 8.56
N THR A 47 -1.50 -9.17 9.22
CA THR A 47 -2.53 -10.20 9.35
C THR A 47 -3.47 -10.15 8.16
N SER A 48 -3.77 -11.27 7.51
CA SER A 48 -4.64 -11.31 6.33
C SER A 48 -6.14 -11.15 6.62
N TYR A 49 -6.57 -10.73 7.82
CA TYR A 49 -7.98 -10.77 8.23
C TYR A 49 -8.88 -9.87 7.36
N ARG A 50 -8.42 -8.68 6.94
CA ARG A 50 -9.15 -7.82 5.99
C ARG A 50 -9.13 -8.33 4.54
N TRP A 51 -8.46 -9.46 4.27
CA TRP A 51 -8.14 -9.95 2.93
C TRP A 51 -8.52 -11.44 2.72
N GLY A 52 -9.35 -12.00 3.60
CA GLY A 52 -10.10 -13.25 3.35
C GLY A 52 -9.33 -14.56 3.47
N GLY A 53 -8.15 -14.58 4.11
CA GLY A 53 -7.39 -15.81 4.36
C GLY A 53 -7.35 -16.15 5.86
N PRO A 54 -7.68 -17.39 6.28
CA PRO A 54 -7.48 -17.82 7.66
C PRO A 54 -5.99 -17.76 7.99
N ASP A 55 -5.68 -16.93 8.99
CA ASP A 55 -4.47 -17.03 9.82
C ASP A 55 -3.14 -17.15 9.08
N SER A 56 -2.85 -16.19 8.20
CA SER A 56 -1.52 -16.06 7.60
C SER A 56 -0.93 -14.71 7.96
N LYS A 57 -0.30 -14.63 9.14
CA LYS A 57 0.70 -13.59 9.39
C LYS A 57 1.79 -13.75 8.34
N LYS A 58 2.02 -12.70 7.55
CA LYS A 58 3.07 -12.72 6.53
C LYS A 58 4.11 -11.66 6.85
N PRO A 59 5.41 -12.00 6.71
CA PRO A 59 6.46 -11.02 6.89
C PRO A 59 6.28 -9.90 5.87
N LEU A 60 6.34 -8.68 6.37
CA LEU A 60 6.29 -7.46 5.58
C LEU A 60 7.71 -6.94 5.41
N THR A 61 8.20 -6.94 4.17
CA THR A 61 9.45 -6.25 3.85
C THR A 61 9.20 -4.74 3.89
N LYS A 62 9.67 -4.09 4.96
CA LYS A 62 9.55 -2.65 5.17
C LYS A 62 10.55 -1.89 4.30
N VAL A 63 10.11 -0.80 3.71
CA VAL A 63 10.91 0.07 2.83
C VAL A 63 10.69 1.52 3.24
N GLN A 64 11.62 2.43 2.92
CA GLN A 64 11.38 3.85 3.19
C GLN A 64 10.14 4.34 2.43
N PRO A 65 9.21 5.05 3.10
CA PRO A 65 7.97 5.53 2.48
C PRO A 65 8.21 6.80 1.63
N THR A 66 9.24 6.79 0.79
CA THR A 66 9.66 7.93 -0.06
C THR A 66 9.26 7.75 -1.53
N VAL A 67 8.90 6.54 -1.94
CA VAL A 67 8.58 6.20 -3.33
C VAL A 67 7.07 6.30 -3.58
N VAL A 68 6.67 7.17 -4.51
CA VAL A 68 5.28 7.34 -4.91
C VAL A 68 4.97 6.48 -6.15
N ALA A 69 3.86 5.74 -6.09
CA ALA A 69 3.39 4.90 -7.18
C ALA A 69 1.93 5.23 -7.53
N GLU A 70 1.65 5.29 -8.83
CA GLU A 70 0.29 5.40 -9.34
C GLU A 70 -0.36 4.01 -9.38
N VAL A 71 -1.53 3.90 -8.76
CA VAL A 71 -2.30 2.65 -8.69
C VAL A 71 -3.74 2.87 -9.13
N ALA A 72 -4.32 1.88 -9.80
CA ALA A 72 -5.76 1.84 -10.07
C ALA A 72 -6.45 0.95 -9.03
N ALA A 73 -7.51 1.44 -8.39
CA ALA A 73 -8.37 0.59 -7.58
C ALA A 73 -9.39 -0.11 -8.50
N ASP A 74 -9.27 -1.42 -8.67
CA ASP A 74 -10.30 -2.22 -9.35
C ASP A 74 -11.51 -2.34 -8.40
N ALA A 75 -12.43 -1.39 -8.47
CA ALA A 75 -13.72 -1.42 -7.77
C ALA A 75 -14.68 -2.42 -8.46
N SER A 76 -14.28 -3.68 -8.56
CA SER A 76 -15.19 -4.75 -8.96
C SER A 76 -15.82 -5.37 -7.72
N THR A 77 -16.95 -4.81 -7.32
CA THR A 77 -17.86 -5.41 -6.35
C THR A 77 -18.87 -6.24 -7.12
N GLN A 78 -18.65 -7.53 -7.34
CA GLN A 78 -19.74 -8.46 -7.71
C GLN A 78 -19.59 -9.83 -7.03
N ALA A 79 -20.67 -10.22 -6.34
CA ALA A 79 -21.02 -11.59 -5.95
C ALA A 79 -20.01 -12.38 -5.09
N GLY A 80 -19.85 -11.97 -3.83
CA GLY A 80 -19.51 -12.91 -2.74
C GLY A 80 -18.03 -13.17 -2.43
N GLN A 81 -17.08 -12.66 -3.22
CA GLN A 81 -15.66 -12.67 -2.84
C GLN A 81 -14.96 -11.41 -3.36
N ALA A 82 -15.03 -10.33 -2.58
CA ALA A 82 -14.33 -9.09 -2.85
C ALA A 82 -12.80 -9.30 -2.82
N ARG A 83 -12.20 -9.45 -4.00
CA ARG A 83 -10.76 -9.29 -4.19
C ARG A 83 -10.50 -7.85 -4.64
N HIS A 84 -10.62 -6.89 -3.73
CA HIS A 84 -10.26 -5.49 -3.98
C HIS A 84 -8.73 -5.33 -4.09
N GLY A 85 -8.15 -5.85 -5.16
CA GLY A 85 -6.74 -5.70 -5.47
C GLY A 85 -6.50 -4.40 -6.22
N MET A 86 -5.60 -3.55 -5.73
CA MET A 86 -5.12 -2.40 -6.51
C MET A 86 -4.20 -2.88 -7.63
N ARG A 87 -4.13 -2.17 -8.75
CA ARG A 87 -3.20 -2.45 -9.84
C ARG A 87 -2.14 -1.38 -9.91
N TYR A 88 -0.87 -1.78 -9.81
CA TYR A 88 0.25 -0.86 -10.04
C TYR A 88 0.30 -0.45 -11.52
N LEU A 89 0.28 0.86 -11.76
CA LEU A 89 0.37 1.45 -13.10
C LEU A 89 1.81 1.86 -13.41
N ARG A 90 2.38 2.77 -12.61
CA ARG A 90 3.72 3.32 -12.82
C ARG A 90 4.29 3.96 -11.56
N HIS A 91 5.61 4.05 -11.50
CA HIS A 91 6.34 4.86 -10.53
C HIS A 91 6.23 6.34 -10.91
N ARG A 92 6.07 7.21 -9.92
CA ARG A 92 5.97 8.68 -10.07
C ARG A 92 7.14 9.36 -9.36
N PRO A 93 8.35 9.34 -9.97
CA PRO A 93 9.52 10.02 -9.39
C PRO A 93 9.36 11.54 -9.32
N ASP A 94 8.38 12.07 -10.05
CA ASP A 94 7.99 13.48 -10.08
C ASP A 94 7.19 13.91 -8.84
N LEU A 95 6.73 12.96 -8.01
CA LEU A 95 5.93 13.23 -6.81
C LEU A 95 6.64 12.75 -5.55
N ARG A 96 6.42 13.49 -4.46
CA ARG A 96 6.80 13.11 -3.10
C ARG A 96 5.56 12.68 -2.32
N PRO A 97 5.74 11.90 -1.23
CA PRO A 97 4.61 11.53 -0.38
C PRO A 97 3.83 12.73 0.15
N ASP A 98 4.52 13.84 0.43
CA ASP A 98 3.93 15.10 0.90
C ASP A 98 3.12 15.84 -0.19
N ASP A 99 3.32 15.50 -1.46
CA ASP A 99 2.55 16.08 -2.58
C ASP A 99 1.20 15.36 -2.76
N LEU A 100 0.98 14.23 -2.06
CA LEU A 100 -0.25 13.46 -2.16
C LEU A 100 -1.33 14.01 -1.22
N PRO A 101 -2.61 13.94 -1.62
CA PRO A 101 -3.70 14.24 -0.69
C PRO A 101 -3.64 13.26 0.48
N THR A 102 -3.79 13.78 1.70
CA THR A 102 -3.88 12.94 2.88
C THR A 102 -5.17 12.15 2.85
N LEU A 103 -5.15 10.93 3.41
CA LEU A 103 -6.38 10.18 3.63
C LEU A 103 -7.34 11.02 4.47
N PRO A 104 -8.62 11.13 4.05
CA PRO A 104 -9.65 11.63 4.96
C PRO A 104 -9.64 10.72 6.19
N GLN A 105 -9.78 11.32 7.37
CA GLN A 105 -10.05 10.52 8.55
C GLN A 105 -11.33 9.74 8.25
N ASP A 106 -11.31 8.41 8.39
CA ASP A 106 -12.56 7.63 8.39
C ASP A 106 -13.49 8.37 9.36
N GLY A 107 -14.58 8.93 8.82
CA GLY A 107 -15.38 9.91 9.54
C GLY A 107 -15.76 9.39 10.92
N GLU A 108 -15.39 10.13 11.96
CA GLU A 108 -16.34 10.36 13.04
C GLU A 108 -17.57 11.03 12.38
N ASP A 109 -18.44 10.19 11.85
CA ASP A 109 -19.81 10.56 11.53
C ASP A 109 -20.51 10.74 12.89
N SER A 110 -20.51 12.00 13.36
CA SER A 110 -21.39 12.63 14.37
C SER A 110 -21.67 11.94 15.70
#